data_AF-A0A1T4NQQ2-F1
#
_entry.id   AF-A0A1T4NQQ2-F1
#
_cell.length_a   1.000
_cell.length_b   1.000
_cell.length_c   1.000
_cell.angle_alpha   90.00
_cell.angle_beta   90.00
_cell.angle_gamma   90.00
#
_symmetry.space_group_name_H-M   'P 1'
#
loop_
_entity.id
_entity.type
_entity.pdbx_description
1 polymer ?
#
loop_
_entity_poly.entity_id
_entity_poly.type
_entity_poly.pdbx_seq_one_letter_code
_entity_poly.pdbx_strand_id
1 'polypeptide(L)'
;MAAECRNLKMACIAALIFGIVSFAAGVFYIVVAPTTTQSYVVAADGLALAYMGFQGARRINVPSNAPAIMNMCSVIVLVSFVCAAFLMLNHEKIILQVVIGGIGLVLSLLAFVLARKISNIQKSM
;
A
#
# COMPACT_ATOMS: atom_id res chain seq x y z
N MET A 1 -4.72 -18.57 14.19
CA MET A 1 -5.57 -17.66 13.37
C MET A 1 -5.66 -16.25 13.97
N ALA A 2 -5.99 -16.09 15.27
CA ALA A 2 -6.13 -14.76 15.89
C ALA A 2 -4.87 -13.87 15.82
N ALA A 3 -3.67 -14.42 16.06
CA ALA A 3 -2.41 -13.66 15.96
C ALA A 3 -2.13 -13.18 14.52
N GLU A 4 -2.41 -14.00 13.52
CA GLU A 4 -2.22 -13.64 12.10
C GLU A 4 -3.18 -12.52 11.68
N CYS A 5 -4.46 -12.59 12.09
CA CYS A 5 -5.42 -11.52 11.85
C CYS A 5 -4.98 -10.20 12.50
N ARG A 6 -4.42 -10.26 13.72
CA ARG A 6 -3.85 -9.08 14.39
C ARG A 6 -2.66 -8.50 13.61
N ASN A 7 -1.74 -9.34 13.15
CA ASN A 7 -0.58 -8.90 12.37
C ASN A 7 -1.00 -8.24 11.06
N LEU A 8 -1.96 -8.84 10.34
CA LEU A 8 -2.52 -8.25 9.13
C LEU A 8 -3.19 -6.90 9.42
N LYS A 9 -3.97 -6.81 10.50
CA LYS A 9 -4.60 -5.55 10.91
C LYS A 9 -3.56 -4.45 11.18
N MET A 10 -2.48 -4.78 11.89
CA MET A 10 -1.39 -3.84 12.17
C MET A 10 -0.67 -3.42 10.88
N ALA A 11 -0.40 -4.35 9.96
CA ALA A 11 0.19 -4.04 8.66
C ALA A 11 -0.70 -3.10 7.83
N CYS A 12 -2.01 -3.34 7.80
CA CYS A 12 -2.98 -2.46 7.14
C CYS A 12 -3.04 -1.07 7.78
N ILE A 13 -2.97 -0.96 9.11
CA ILE A 13 -2.93 0.34 9.80
C ILE A 13 -1.63 1.08 9.48
N ALA A 14 -0.49 0.39 9.47
CA ALA A 14 0.79 0.98 9.07
C ALA A 14 0.75 1.50 7.62
N ALA A 15 0.18 0.70 6.70
CA ALA A 15 -0.03 1.11 5.31
C ALA A 15 -0.99 2.30 5.18
N LEU A 16 -2.03 2.38 6.03
CA LEU A 16 -2.94 3.52 6.07
C LEU A 16 -2.23 4.80 6.48
N ILE A 17 -1.50 4.78 7.60
CA ILE A 17 -0.77 5.94 8.10
C ILE A 17 0.26 6.39 7.07
N PHE A 18 1.04 5.44 6.55
CA PHE A 18 2.03 5.73 5.52
C PHE A 18 1.38 6.32 4.26
N GLY A 19 0.31 5.71 3.75
CA GLY A 19 -0.42 6.19 2.58
C GLY A 19 -0.95 7.62 2.75
N ILE A 20 -1.46 7.99 3.93
CA ILE A 20 -1.90 9.36 4.23
C ILE A 20 -0.72 10.34 4.19
N VAL A 21 0.41 9.99 4.82
CA VAL A 21 1.61 10.83 4.82
C VAL A 21 2.18 10.99 3.40
N SER A 22 2.25 9.89 2.64
CA SER A 22 2.70 9.90 1.25
C SER A 22 1.79 10.72 0.35
N PHE A 23 0.47 10.61 0.54
CA PHE A 23 -0.50 11.43 -0.18
C PHE A 23 -0.30 12.92 0.12
N ALA A 24 -0.18 13.30 1.39
CA ALA A 24 0.08 14.68 1.79
C ALA A 24 1.41 15.21 1.20
N ALA A 25 2.46 14.40 1.19
CA ALA A 25 3.73 14.75 0.56
C ALA A 25 3.60 14.94 -0.95
N GLY A 26 2.89 14.04 -1.64
CA GLY A 26 2.58 14.16 -3.07
C GLY A 26 1.84 15.45 -3.39
N VAL A 27 0.79 15.78 -2.62
CA VAL A 27 0.03 17.03 -2.76
C VAL A 27 0.92 18.25 -2.53
N PHE A 28 1.76 18.24 -1.49
CA PHE A 28 2.71 19.32 -1.24
C PHE A 28 3.65 19.54 -2.44
N TYR A 29 4.20 18.46 -3.01
CA TYR A 29 5.05 18.56 -4.19
C TYR A 29 4.31 19.05 -5.44
N ILE A 30 3.02 18.71 -5.59
CA ILE A 30 2.19 19.26 -6.68
C ILE A 30 2.03 20.77 -6.51
N VAL A 31 1.81 21.26 -5.29
CA VAL A 31 1.66 22.71 -5.03
C VAL A 31 2.96 23.47 -5.31
N VAL A 32 4.11 22.91 -4.91
CA VAL A 32 5.43 23.55 -5.12
C VAL A 32 5.89 23.47 -6.57
N ALA A 33 5.65 22.34 -7.24
CA ALA A 33 6.13 22.07 -8.60
C ALA A 33 5.08 21.28 -9.41
N PRO A 34 4.03 21.95 -9.92
CA PRO A 34 2.85 21.31 -10.52
C PRO A 34 3.12 20.63 -11.87
N THR A 35 4.25 20.92 -12.51
CA THR A 35 4.68 20.31 -13.77
C THR A 35 5.32 18.94 -13.58
N THR A 36 5.64 18.56 -12.34
CA THR A 36 6.35 17.32 -12.04
C THR A 36 5.37 16.15 -11.99
N THR A 37 5.38 15.31 -13.01
CA THR A 37 4.49 14.13 -13.11
C THR A 37 4.68 13.14 -11.96
N GLN A 38 5.89 13.05 -11.41
CA GLN A 38 6.21 12.17 -10.28
C GLN A 38 5.40 12.48 -9.01
N SER A 39 5.12 13.77 -8.76
CA SER A 39 4.36 14.20 -7.59
C SER A 39 2.93 13.65 -7.61
N TYR A 40 2.32 13.57 -8.80
CA TYR A 40 1.01 12.95 -9.00
C TYR A 40 1.06 11.43 -8.81
N VAL A 41 2.15 10.78 -9.25
CA VAL A 41 2.35 9.34 -9.03
C VAL A 41 2.46 9.03 -7.54
N VAL A 42 3.21 9.82 -6.78
CA VAL A 42 3.32 9.69 -5.32
C VAL A 42 1.97 9.91 -4.62
N ALA A 43 1.21 10.93 -5.06
CA ALA A 43 -0.13 11.17 -4.52
C ALA A 43 -1.07 9.99 -4.82
N ALA A 44 -1.10 9.49 -6.05
CA ALA A 44 -1.93 8.36 -6.45
C ALA A 44 -1.58 7.08 -5.68
N ASP A 45 -0.29 6.76 -5.55
CA ASP A 45 0.18 5.59 -4.80
C ASP A 45 -0.16 5.71 -3.30
N GLY A 46 0.04 6.89 -2.71
CA GLY A 46 -0.35 7.18 -1.33
C GLY A 46 -1.85 6.97 -1.09
N LEU A 47 -2.69 7.42 -2.02
CA LEU A 47 -4.15 7.19 -2.00
C LEU A 47 -4.49 5.71 -2.09
N ALA A 48 -3.85 4.96 -2.98
CA ALA A 48 -4.05 3.52 -3.14
C ALA A 48 -3.68 2.75 -1.86
N LEU A 49 -2.54 3.09 -1.25
CA LEU A 49 -2.08 2.54 0.02
C LEU A 49 -3.02 2.87 1.18
N ALA A 50 -3.48 4.13 1.26
CA ALA A 50 -4.44 4.55 2.28
C ALA A 50 -5.76 3.78 2.14
N TYR A 51 -6.28 3.66 0.92
CA TYR A 51 -7.49 2.89 0.65
C TYR A 51 -7.33 1.42 1.05
N MET A 52 -6.23 0.79 0.65
CA MET A 52 -5.91 -0.59 1.00
C MET A 52 -5.84 -0.78 2.52
N GLY A 53 -5.11 0.10 3.20
CA GLY A 53 -4.93 0.06 4.65
C GLY A 53 -6.24 0.21 5.40
N PHE A 54 -7.08 1.17 5.00
CA PHE A 54 -8.40 1.39 5.60
C PHE A 54 -9.33 0.19 5.40
N GLN A 55 -9.48 -0.27 4.15
CA GLN A 55 -10.37 -1.38 3.83
C GLN A 55 -9.89 -2.70 4.45
N GLY A 56 -8.58 -2.95 4.43
CA GLY A 56 -7.97 -4.15 5.01
C GLY A 56 -8.17 -4.21 6.53
N ALA A 57 -7.85 -3.11 7.24
CA ALA A 57 -8.02 -3.02 8.69
C ALA A 57 -9.49 -3.15 9.13
N ARG A 58 -10.43 -2.69 8.31
CA ARG A 58 -11.88 -2.81 8.57
C ARG A 58 -12.39 -4.23 8.30
N ARG A 59 -12.05 -4.82 7.16
CA ARG A 59 -12.58 -6.12 6.72
C ARG A 59 -12.02 -7.29 7.51
N ILE A 60 -10.79 -7.20 8.02
CA ILE A 60 -10.14 -8.30 8.77
C ILE A 60 -10.80 -8.63 10.11
N ASN A 61 -11.66 -7.74 10.62
CA ASN A 61 -12.46 -8.04 11.81
C ASN A 61 -13.38 -9.26 11.60
N VAL A 62 -13.67 -9.62 10.34
CA VAL A 62 -14.35 -10.87 9.98
C VAL A 62 -13.36 -11.73 9.16
N PRO A 63 -12.83 -12.83 9.73
CA PRO A 63 -11.77 -13.61 9.09
C PRO A 63 -12.14 -14.16 7.71
N SER A 64 -13.41 -14.48 7.45
CA SER A 64 -13.87 -15.00 6.15
C SER A 64 -13.62 -14.04 4.98
N ASN A 65 -13.34 -12.76 5.26
CA ASN A 65 -12.99 -11.77 4.24
C ASN A 65 -11.52 -11.85 3.77
N ALA A 66 -10.69 -12.71 4.36
CA ALA A 66 -9.26 -12.80 4.01
C ALA A 66 -8.98 -12.97 2.50
N PRO A 67 -9.74 -13.80 1.73
CA PRO A 67 -9.55 -13.88 0.28
C PRO A 67 -9.84 -12.57 -0.46
N ALA A 68 -10.87 -11.84 -0.03
CA ALA A 68 -11.21 -10.55 -0.62
C ALA A 68 -10.15 -9.47 -0.30
N ILE A 69 -9.58 -9.51 0.91
CA ILE A 69 -8.45 -8.65 1.29
C ILE A 69 -7.22 -8.99 0.45
N MET A 70 -6.92 -10.29 0.28
CA MET A 70 -5.79 -10.75 -0.55
C MET A 70 -5.90 -10.25 -2.00
N ASN A 71 -7.07 -10.37 -2.63
CA ASN A 71 -7.28 -9.90 -4.01
C ASN A 71 -7.17 -8.37 -4.13
N MET A 72 -7.64 -7.63 -3.13
CA MET A 72 -7.45 -6.19 -3.11
C MET A 72 -5.96 -5.82 -2.97
N CYS A 73 -5.25 -6.47 -2.03
CA CYS A 73 -3.83 -6.25 -1.83
C CYS A 73 -3.00 -6.62 -3.07
N SER A 74 -3.36 -7.68 -3.83
CA SER A 74 -2.61 -8.03 -5.05
C SER A 74 -2.71 -6.95 -6.13
N VAL A 75 -3.89 -6.36 -6.32
CA VAL A 75 -4.08 -5.24 -7.26
C VAL A 75 -3.26 -4.03 -6.80
N ILE A 76 -3.29 -3.70 -5.51
CA ILE A 76 -2.55 -2.56 -4.98
C ILE A 76 -1.03 -2.78 -5.04
N VAL A 77 -0.54 -4.00 -4.79
CA VAL A 77 0.87 -4.35 -5.00
C VAL A 77 1.30 -4.10 -6.45
N LEU A 78 0.47 -4.47 -7.43
CA LEU A 78 0.77 -4.21 -8.84
C LEU A 78 0.81 -2.71 -9.14
N VAL A 79 -0.15 -1.95 -8.62
CA VAL A 79 -0.18 -0.48 -8.75
C VAL A 79 1.08 0.14 -8.15
N SER A 80 1.41 -0.20 -6.89
CA SER A 80 2.60 0.31 -6.22
C SER A 80 3.90 -0.11 -6.91
N PHE A 81 3.95 -1.29 -7.53
CA PHE A 81 5.09 -1.71 -8.34
C PHE A 81 5.27 -0.83 -9.58
N VAL A 82 4.19 -0.56 -10.31
CA VAL A 82 4.22 0.34 -11.47
C VAL A 82 4.63 1.76 -11.05
N CYS A 83 4.07 2.27 -9.95
CA CYS A 83 4.44 3.57 -9.38
C CYS A 83 5.92 3.62 -9.00
N ALA A 84 6.43 2.63 -8.28
CA ALA A 84 7.83 2.56 -7.89
C ALA A 84 8.77 2.48 -9.10
N ALA A 85 8.43 1.69 -10.11
CA ALA A 85 9.19 1.60 -11.36
C ALA A 85 9.25 2.96 -12.08
N PHE A 86 8.12 3.66 -12.18
CA PHE A 86 8.06 4.99 -12.80
C PHE A 86 8.93 6.02 -12.04
N LEU A 87 8.91 5.98 -10.72
CA LEU A 87 9.74 6.85 -9.87
C LEU A 87 11.24 6.55 -10.02
N MET A 88 11.61 5.30 -10.34
CA MET A 88 13.01 4.91 -10.56
C MET A 88 13.59 5.28 -11.93
N LEU A 89 12.75 5.40 -12.97
CA LEU A 89 13.20 5.61 -14.35
C LEU A 89 13.63 7.05 -14.68
N ASN A 90 13.26 8.01 -13.85
CA ASN A 90 13.60 9.42 -14.11
C ASN A 90 15.06 9.75 -13.77
N HIS A 91 15.65 10.67 -14.53
CA HIS A 91 17.00 11.18 -14.31
C HIS A 91 17.07 12.16 -13.13
N GLU A 92 16.06 13.02 -12.98
CA GLU A 92 15.91 13.92 -11.84
C GLU A 92 15.20 13.19 -10.69
N LYS A 93 15.95 12.34 -9.99
CA LYS A 93 15.43 11.54 -8.89
C LYS A 93 15.33 12.39 -7.63
N ILE A 94 14.10 12.77 -7.26
CA ILE A 94 13.84 13.19 -5.89
C ILE A 94 13.92 11.95 -5.01
N ILE A 95 15.04 11.78 -4.30
CA ILE A 95 15.34 10.59 -3.48
C ILE A 95 14.17 10.25 -2.56
N LEU A 96 13.52 11.26 -1.97
CA LEU A 96 12.38 11.05 -1.09
C LEU A 96 11.20 10.34 -1.77
N GLN A 97 10.92 10.66 -3.04
CA GLN A 97 9.82 10.02 -3.78
C GLN A 97 10.12 8.54 -4.07
N VAL A 98 11.38 8.22 -4.40
CA VAL A 98 11.83 6.82 -4.57
C VAL A 98 11.70 6.04 -3.28
N VAL A 99 12.09 6.64 -2.15
CA VAL A 99 11.92 6.02 -0.82
C VAL A 99 10.44 5.80 -0.50
N ILE A 100 9.58 6.76 -0.83
CA ILE A 100 8.14 6.64 -0.63
C ILE A 100 7.57 5.45 -1.41
N GLY A 101 7.85 5.37 -2.72
CA GLY A 101 7.39 4.27 -3.55
C GLY A 101 7.94 2.91 -3.10
N GLY A 102 9.21 2.85 -2.66
CA GLY A 102 9.82 1.63 -2.14
C GLY A 102 9.16 1.13 -0.86
N ILE A 103 8.93 2.01 0.12
CA ILE A 103 8.26 1.64 1.37
C ILE A 103 6.80 1.25 1.10
N GLY A 104 6.11 1.99 0.22
CA GLY A 104 4.74 1.67 -0.21
C GLY A 104 4.60 0.26 -0.79
N LEU A 105 5.52 -0.10 -1.70
CA LEU A 105 5.60 -1.45 -2.25
C LEU A 105 5.80 -2.52 -1.16
N VAL A 106 6.74 -2.30 -0.23
CA VAL A 106 7.01 -3.26 0.84
C VAL A 106 5.80 -3.44 1.75
N LEU A 107 5.12 -2.35 2.14
CA LEU A 107 3.93 -2.41 2.99
C LEU A 107 2.76 -3.13 2.32
N SER A 108 2.52 -2.88 1.02
CA SER A 108 1.48 -3.57 0.26
C SER A 108 1.79 -5.06 0.09
N LEU A 109 3.05 -5.42 -0.17
CA LEU A 109 3.50 -6.82 -0.22
C LEU A 109 3.34 -7.54 1.11
N LEU A 110 3.71 -6.90 2.23
CA LEU A 110 3.53 -7.45 3.56
C LEU A 110 2.06 -7.75 3.86
N ALA A 111 1.15 -6.80 3.56
CA ALA A 111 -0.28 -6.99 3.72
C ALA A 111 -0.80 -8.15 2.85
N PHE A 112 -0.34 -8.26 1.60
CA PHE A 112 -0.70 -9.36 0.70
C PHE A 112 -0.25 -10.72 1.23
N VAL A 113 1.02 -10.86 1.66
CA VAL A 113 1.57 -12.12 2.19
C VAL A 113 0.81 -12.56 3.44
N LEU A 114 0.50 -11.64 4.34
CA LEU A 114 -0.27 -11.93 5.56
C LEU A 114 -1.71 -12.34 5.22
N ALA A 115 -2.38 -11.66 4.30
CA ALA A 115 -3.72 -12.03 3.84
C ALA A 115 -3.75 -13.41 3.17
N ARG A 116 -2.75 -13.72 2.34
CA ARG A 116 -2.59 -15.04 1.71
C ARG A 116 -2.39 -16.13 2.74
N LYS A 117 -1.56 -15.90 3.76
CA LYS A 117 -1.33 -16.87 4.85
C LYS A 117 -2.63 -17.20 5.58
N ILE A 118 -3.45 -16.20 5.92
CA ILE A 118 -4.75 -16.42 6.56
C ILE A 118 -5.71 -17.19 5.64
N SER A 119 -5.79 -16.81 4.36
CA SER A 119 -6.64 -17.50 3.39
C SER A 119 -6.26 -18.97 3.21
N ASN A 120 -4.96 -19.30 3.22
CA ASN A 120 -4.50 -20.67 3.13
C ASN A 120 -4.87 -21.49 4.37
N ILE A 121 -4.72 -20.92 5.56
CA ILE A 121 -5.11 -21.59 6.82
C ILE A 121 -6.61 -21.90 6.83
N GLN A 122 -7.45 -21.02 6.28
CA GLN A 122 -8.89 -21.25 6.17
C GLN A 122 -9.26 -22.38 5.21
N LYS A 123 -8.50 -22.57 4.13
CA LYS A 123 -8.74 -23.65 3.17
C LYS A 123 -8.32 -25.03 3.68
N SER A 124 -7.44 -25.07 4.68
CA SER A 124 -6.94 -26.32 5.30
C SER A 124 -7.75 -26.77 6.52
N MET A 125 -8.74 -25.99 6.96
CA MET A 125 -9.70 -26.35 7.99
C MET A 125 -10.97 -26.88 7.35
#